data_AF-A0A857A6R4-F1
#
_entry.id   AF-A0A857A6R4-F1
#
_cell.length_a   1.000
_cell.length_b   1.000
_cell.length_c   1.000
_cell.angle_alpha   90.00
_cell.angle_beta   90.00
_cell.angle_gamma   90.00
#
_symmetry.space_group_name_H-M   'P 1'
#
loop_
_entity.id
_entity.type
_entity.pdbx_description
1 polymer ?
#
loop_
_entity_poly.entity_id
_entity_poly.type
_entity_poly.pdbx_seq_one_letter_code
_entity_poly.pdbx_strand_id
1 'polypeptide(L)'
;MPEDHAANDTTHVPFREVDQDFFSDLRKTLESTNINFLLGAGCSMPAFRTLGNLEELRVKLDDKKNTLGKDREVIYRLIEAEIDRRFFMGSIYRNIEYVTGSKEDSEDDIQQTRAAYKDFCTEAIQTVANRESVDKPKQVTFFTSNYDLGMDLALDEAGIPTNSAYLGRFSRIVGQQTFGNRVFSNGIGLGYRTEIPSANLVKIHGCASWRHDGDQLTIDDSYQILEEIKELFGAISRFGERQPEIRPNTSEPSESRTTETSTKTSADFETLKIQAETTFKLAKKRKHGKNNLVAKLDELDKARNKLAVVLPNKGKFASTVLNETYYDQLRRLSNQLELPNTSLLVMGFSFADEHIRSLVTRAAKANPTLKVIIFCYSRDTTTTIADYLGYSPKEYPNIELVVGPRFGQALGTEAKDHQRLDIHAIADILRKASA
;
A
#
# COMPACT_ATOMS: atom_id res chain seq x y z
N MET A 1 31.47 -40.67 -2.57
CA MET A 1 32.07 -40.13 -1.34
C MET A 1 33.40 -40.83 -1.12
N PRO A 2 34.45 -40.16 -0.61
CA PRO A 2 34.55 -38.74 -0.19
C PRO A 2 35.67 -38.01 -0.98
N GLU A 3 35.95 -36.71 -0.92
CA GLU A 3 36.02 -35.69 0.15
C GLU A 3 35.69 -34.31 -0.48
N ASP A 4 34.74 -33.53 0.05
CA ASP A 4 34.86 -32.55 1.14
C ASP A 4 35.62 -31.25 0.80
N HIS A 5 34.87 -30.15 0.79
CA HIS A 5 35.15 -28.83 1.38
C HIS A 5 34.71 -27.65 0.50
N ALA A 6 33.43 -27.32 0.56
CA ALA A 6 33.01 -25.94 0.72
C ALA A 6 31.89 -25.94 1.76
N ALA A 7 32.15 -25.31 2.90
CA ALA A 7 31.29 -25.28 4.06
C ALA A 7 29.85 -24.90 3.68
N ASN A 8 28.89 -25.67 4.19
CA ASN A 8 27.48 -25.33 4.22
C ASN A 8 27.30 -23.96 4.90
N ASP A 9 27.12 -22.94 4.09
CA ASP A 9 26.58 -21.64 4.50
C ASP A 9 25.07 -21.81 4.70
N THR A 10 24.66 -22.25 5.90
CA THR A 10 23.25 -22.45 6.28
C THR A 10 22.46 -21.14 6.44
N THR A 11 23.01 -20.00 6.00
CA THR A 11 22.44 -18.66 6.19
C THR A 11 21.83 -18.05 4.93
N HIS A 12 21.81 -18.74 3.79
CA HIS A 12 21.21 -18.21 2.56
C HIS A 12 19.80 -18.76 2.31
N VAL A 13 18.81 -17.88 2.49
CA VAL A 13 17.42 -18.10 2.07
C VAL A 13 17.40 -18.44 0.58
N PRO A 14 16.79 -19.57 0.17
CA PRO A 14 16.73 -19.94 -1.24
C PRO A 14 15.77 -19.02 -2.00
N PHE A 15 16.18 -18.59 -3.18
CA PHE A 15 15.41 -17.74 -4.09
C PHE A 15 15.61 -18.21 -5.53
N ARG A 16 14.68 -17.82 -6.41
CA ARG A 16 14.76 -18.01 -7.86
C ARG A 16 15.08 -16.70 -8.55
N GLU A 17 15.97 -16.75 -9.54
CA GLU A 17 16.29 -15.61 -10.39
C GLU A 17 15.31 -15.52 -11.55
N VAL A 18 14.98 -14.30 -11.99
CA VAL A 18 14.21 -14.09 -13.23
C VAL A 18 15.10 -14.41 -14.44
N ASP A 19 14.97 -15.63 -14.93
CA ASP A 19 15.64 -16.18 -16.10
C ASP A 19 14.65 -16.74 -17.13
N GLN A 20 15.14 -17.38 -18.19
CA GLN A 20 14.29 -17.97 -19.24
C GLN A 20 13.40 -19.10 -18.72
N ASP A 21 13.89 -19.90 -17.78
CA ASP A 21 13.13 -20.99 -17.18
C ASP A 21 11.99 -20.43 -16.32
N PHE A 22 12.26 -19.36 -15.57
CA PHE A 22 11.23 -18.61 -14.83
C PHE A 22 10.15 -18.06 -15.76
N PHE A 23 10.52 -17.45 -16.90
CA PHE A 23 9.52 -16.98 -17.87
C PHE A 23 8.64 -18.11 -18.39
N SER A 24 9.20 -19.28 -18.70
CA SER A 24 8.44 -20.45 -19.14
C SER A 24 7.44 -20.93 -18.08
N ASP A 25 7.88 -21.01 -16.82
CA ASP A 25 7.03 -21.45 -15.71
C ASP A 25 5.97 -20.41 -15.34
N LEU A 26 6.32 -19.12 -15.40
CA LEU A 26 5.39 -18.03 -15.17
C LEU A 26 4.31 -18.03 -16.25
N ARG A 27 4.67 -18.16 -17.53
CA ARG A 27 3.71 -18.27 -18.64
C ARG A 27 2.70 -19.39 -18.42
N LYS A 28 3.17 -20.62 -18.12
CA LYS A 28 2.28 -21.75 -17.79
C LYS A 28 1.36 -21.46 -16.61
N THR A 29 1.89 -20.78 -15.59
CA THR A 29 1.11 -20.37 -14.40
C THR A 29 0.02 -19.37 -14.80
N LEU A 30 0.37 -18.35 -15.57
CA LEU A 30 -0.53 -17.31 -16.07
C LEU A 30 -1.54 -17.85 -17.10
N GLU A 31 -1.32 -18.98 -17.74
CA GLU A 31 -2.29 -19.60 -18.66
C GLU A 31 -3.29 -20.51 -17.94
N SER A 32 -2.88 -21.18 -16.86
CA SER A 32 -3.64 -22.33 -16.28
C SER A 32 -4.30 -22.07 -14.92
N THR A 33 -4.08 -20.90 -14.30
CA THR A 33 -4.53 -20.65 -12.91
C THR A 33 -5.54 -19.51 -12.77
N ASN A 34 -6.20 -19.40 -11.61
CA ASN A 34 -6.89 -18.15 -11.21
C ASN A 34 -5.84 -17.13 -10.75
N ILE A 35 -5.70 -15.99 -11.44
CA ILE A 35 -4.64 -15.01 -11.15
C ILE A 35 -5.10 -14.04 -10.08
N ASN A 36 -4.33 -14.00 -8.99
CA ASN A 36 -4.47 -13.03 -7.94
C ASN A 36 -3.16 -12.27 -7.75
N PHE A 37 -3.24 -10.98 -7.51
CA PHE A 37 -2.11 -10.14 -7.14
C PHE A 37 -2.30 -9.59 -5.73
N LEU A 38 -1.24 -9.55 -4.93
CA LEU A 38 -1.21 -8.84 -3.65
C LEU A 38 -0.18 -7.71 -3.72
N LEU A 39 -0.66 -6.48 -3.68
CA LEU A 39 0.16 -5.27 -3.76
C LEU A 39 0.28 -4.62 -2.39
N GLY A 40 1.52 -4.30 -2.02
CA GLY A 40 1.82 -3.53 -0.82
C GLY A 40 2.39 -2.15 -1.12
N ALA A 41 2.71 -1.39 -0.06
CA ALA A 41 3.05 0.03 -0.16
C ALA A 41 4.30 0.30 -1.02
N GLY A 42 5.18 -0.69 -1.22
CA GLY A 42 6.32 -0.58 -2.11
C GLY A 42 5.96 -0.34 -3.58
N CYS A 43 4.76 -0.76 -4.01
CA CYS A 43 4.26 -0.53 -5.37
C CYS A 43 3.88 0.93 -5.65
N SER A 44 3.59 1.69 -4.60
CA SER A 44 3.15 3.09 -4.70
C SER A 44 4.32 4.09 -4.61
N MET A 45 5.54 3.59 -4.47
CA MET A 45 6.75 4.41 -4.51
C MET A 45 7.06 4.84 -5.96
N PRO A 46 7.61 6.04 -6.19
CA PRO A 46 7.98 7.04 -5.17
C PRO A 46 6.86 7.98 -4.70
N ALA A 47 5.70 8.03 -5.35
CA ALA A 47 4.67 9.03 -5.05
C ALA A 47 4.11 8.95 -3.62
N PHE A 48 3.95 7.73 -3.10
CA PHE A 48 3.42 7.47 -1.77
C PHE A 48 4.49 6.80 -0.90
N ARG A 49 4.73 7.38 0.28
CA ARG A 49 5.74 6.86 1.19
C ARG A 49 5.24 5.59 1.88
N THR A 50 6.16 4.66 2.12
CA THR A 50 5.91 3.50 2.99
C THR A 50 5.86 3.93 4.46
N LEU A 51 5.33 3.03 5.31
CA LEU A 51 5.23 3.23 6.76
C LEU A 51 6.58 3.42 7.47
N GLY A 52 7.68 2.93 6.90
CA GLY A 52 9.00 3.00 7.53
C GLY A 52 8.98 2.47 8.97
N ASN A 53 9.54 3.24 9.90
CA ASN A 53 9.59 2.91 11.33
C ASN A 53 8.41 3.46 12.16
N LEU A 54 7.34 3.97 11.52
CA LEU A 54 6.23 4.60 12.22
C LEU A 54 5.50 3.61 13.14
N GLU A 55 5.38 2.34 12.75
CA GLU A 55 4.77 1.31 13.60
C GLU A 55 5.61 1.04 14.86
N GLU A 56 6.94 0.94 14.72
CA GLU A 56 7.84 0.80 15.87
C GLU A 56 7.74 2.00 16.81
N LEU A 57 7.62 3.21 16.26
CA LEU A 57 7.45 4.42 17.06
C LEU A 57 6.13 4.41 17.84
N ARG A 58 5.04 3.87 17.28
CA ARG A 58 3.77 3.69 18.02
C ARG A 58 3.92 2.71 19.16
N VAL A 59 4.53 1.55 18.91
CA VAL A 59 4.77 0.55 19.96
C VAL A 59 5.62 1.14 21.08
N LYS A 60 6.71 1.83 20.73
CA LYS A 60 7.56 2.54 21.70
C LYS A 60 6.79 3.61 22.48
N LEU A 61 5.86 4.32 21.83
CA LEU A 61 5.01 5.32 22.48
C LEU A 61 4.08 4.69 23.53
N ASP A 62 3.45 3.57 23.20
CA ASP A 62 2.60 2.81 24.12
C ASP A 62 3.41 2.30 25.32
N ASP A 63 4.56 1.66 25.07
CA ASP A 63 5.44 1.11 26.11
C ASP A 63 5.97 2.21 27.05
N LYS A 64 6.32 3.38 26.50
CA LYS A 64 6.88 4.50 27.26
C LYS A 64 5.83 5.46 27.83
N LYS A 65 4.52 5.19 27.68
CA LYS A 65 3.44 6.10 28.13
C LYS A 65 3.59 6.58 29.58
N ASN A 66 3.98 5.68 30.48
CA ASN A 66 4.17 5.99 31.90
C ASN A 66 5.38 6.90 32.20
N THR A 67 6.31 7.03 31.25
CA THR A 67 7.53 7.85 31.39
C THR A 67 7.35 9.31 30.98
N LEU A 68 6.17 9.69 30.46
CA LEU A 68 5.86 11.03 29.91
C LEU A 68 5.52 12.09 31.00
N GLY A 69 5.71 11.77 32.28
CA GLY A 69 5.59 12.72 33.39
C GLY A 69 4.15 13.15 33.72
N LYS A 70 4.01 14.33 34.37
CA LYS A 70 2.72 14.81 34.91
C LYS A 70 1.69 15.18 33.84
N ASP A 71 2.13 15.59 32.65
CA ASP A 71 1.26 16.00 31.54
C ASP A 71 1.12 14.90 30.47
N ARG A 72 1.37 13.64 30.86
CA ARG A 72 1.50 12.48 29.95
C ARG A 72 0.41 12.36 28.90
N GLU A 73 -0.85 12.62 29.24
CA GLU A 73 -1.95 12.38 28.28
C GLU A 73 -1.92 13.36 27.11
N VAL A 74 -1.59 14.63 27.35
CA VAL A 74 -1.49 15.60 26.24
C VAL A 74 -0.22 15.37 25.44
N ILE A 75 0.90 15.06 26.10
CA ILE A 75 2.16 14.74 25.42
C ILE A 75 2.02 13.49 24.56
N TYR A 76 1.38 12.45 25.07
CA TYR A 76 1.08 11.22 24.33
C TYR A 76 0.29 11.56 23.06
N ARG A 77 -0.81 12.31 23.18
CA ARG A 77 -1.65 12.70 22.02
C ARG A 77 -0.91 13.56 21.00
N LEU A 78 0.02 14.40 21.44
CA LEU A 78 0.85 15.21 20.52
C LEU A 78 1.85 14.35 19.75
N ILE A 79 2.51 13.40 20.41
CA ILE A 79 3.42 12.47 19.73
C ILE A 79 2.63 11.59 18.75
N GLU A 80 1.48 11.07 19.18
CA GLU A 80 0.59 10.28 18.33
C GLU A 80 0.14 11.09 17.10
N ALA A 81 -0.31 12.33 17.29
CA ALA A 81 -0.69 13.23 16.20
C ALA A 81 0.45 13.49 15.22
N GLU A 82 1.70 13.61 15.67
CA GLU A 82 2.85 13.81 14.78
C GLU A 82 3.21 12.54 13.99
N ILE A 83 3.16 11.36 14.61
CA ILE A 83 3.32 10.07 13.92
C ILE A 83 2.22 9.91 12.86
N ASP A 84 0.97 10.20 13.24
CA ASP A 84 -0.18 10.17 12.35
C ASP A 84 -0.05 11.15 11.20
N ARG A 85 0.43 12.38 11.46
CA ARG A 85 0.65 13.41 10.44
C ARG A 85 1.64 12.94 9.39
N ARG A 86 2.77 12.33 9.79
CA ARG A 86 3.79 11.85 8.86
C ARG A 86 3.24 10.79 7.91
N PHE A 87 2.49 9.83 8.45
CA PHE A 87 1.80 8.82 7.65
C PHE A 87 0.74 9.46 6.76
N PHE A 88 -0.11 10.32 7.32
CA PHE A 88 -1.19 10.99 6.59
C PHE A 88 -0.66 11.79 5.41
N MET A 89 0.33 12.66 5.63
CA MET A 89 0.92 13.48 4.57
C MET A 89 1.63 12.63 3.52
N GLY A 90 2.36 11.58 3.92
CA GLY A 90 3.15 10.76 3.00
C GLY A 90 2.34 9.74 2.19
N SER A 91 1.22 9.25 2.72
CA SER A 91 0.52 8.09 2.16
C SER A 91 -0.97 8.34 1.87
N ILE A 92 -1.62 9.29 2.55
CA ILE A 92 -3.06 9.55 2.40
C ILE A 92 -3.31 10.86 1.63
N TYR A 93 -2.82 11.99 2.13
CA TYR A 93 -3.08 13.32 1.57
C TYR A 93 -2.55 13.46 0.14
N ARG A 94 -1.43 12.81 -0.18
CA ARG A 94 -0.84 12.73 -1.53
C ARG A 94 -1.82 12.26 -2.61
N ASN A 95 -2.91 11.59 -2.24
CA ASN A 95 -3.96 11.22 -3.19
C ASN A 95 -4.65 12.43 -3.83
N ILE A 96 -4.76 13.56 -3.13
CA ILE A 96 -5.33 14.79 -3.71
C ILE A 96 -4.45 15.26 -4.86
N GLU A 97 -3.15 15.38 -4.63
CA GLU A 97 -2.16 15.75 -5.65
C GLU A 97 -2.13 14.70 -6.78
N TYR A 98 -2.19 13.43 -6.43
CA TYR A 98 -2.18 12.30 -7.37
C TYR A 98 -3.44 12.22 -8.25
N VAL A 99 -4.59 12.74 -7.81
CA VAL A 99 -5.83 12.73 -8.62
C VAL A 99 -6.02 14.04 -9.35
N THR A 100 -5.78 15.17 -8.68
CA THR A 100 -6.06 16.52 -9.22
C THR A 100 -4.91 17.10 -10.04
N GLY A 101 -3.68 16.61 -9.85
CA GLY A 101 -2.51 17.10 -10.57
C GLY A 101 -2.63 16.88 -12.07
N SER A 102 -2.53 17.97 -12.85
CA SER A 102 -2.42 17.90 -14.30
C SER A 102 -1.17 17.10 -14.70
N LYS A 103 -1.17 16.48 -15.88
CA LYS A 103 0.00 15.70 -16.35
C LYS A 103 1.25 16.58 -16.55
N GLU A 104 1.08 17.91 -16.67
CA GLU A 104 2.17 18.86 -16.89
C GLU A 104 2.67 19.51 -15.58
N ASP A 105 1.80 19.65 -14.57
CA ASP A 105 2.12 20.32 -13.30
C ASP A 105 2.41 19.36 -12.14
N SER A 106 2.25 18.06 -12.34
CA SER A 106 2.49 17.05 -11.28
C SER A 106 3.98 16.78 -11.05
N GLU A 107 4.34 16.50 -9.80
CA GLU A 107 5.70 16.11 -9.42
C GLU A 107 6.18 14.86 -10.17
N ASP A 108 7.48 14.79 -10.46
CA ASP A 108 8.11 13.69 -11.21
C ASP A 108 7.83 12.32 -10.60
N ASP A 109 7.79 12.24 -9.26
CA ASP A 109 7.50 11.01 -8.54
C ASP A 109 6.05 10.51 -8.72
N ILE A 110 5.07 11.42 -8.78
CA ILE A 110 3.67 11.15 -9.10
C ILE A 110 3.55 10.65 -10.55
N GLN A 111 4.21 11.32 -11.49
CA GLN A 111 4.18 10.93 -12.90
C GLN A 111 4.77 9.53 -13.11
N GLN A 112 5.93 9.26 -12.49
CA GLN A 112 6.56 7.95 -12.52
C GLN A 112 5.64 6.86 -11.96
N THR A 113 5.02 7.11 -10.80
CA THR A 113 4.12 6.13 -10.16
C THR A 113 2.86 5.90 -10.99
N ARG A 114 2.28 6.96 -11.59
CA ARG A 114 1.13 6.87 -12.50
C ARG A 114 1.45 6.00 -13.72
N ALA A 115 2.58 6.26 -14.37
CA ALA A 115 3.03 5.47 -15.52
C ALA A 115 3.22 4.00 -15.13
N ALA A 116 3.86 3.74 -13.99
CA ALA A 116 4.15 2.39 -13.55
C ALA A 116 2.87 1.60 -13.19
N TYR A 117 1.88 2.21 -12.53
CA TYR A 117 0.57 1.58 -12.31
C TYR A 117 -0.19 1.32 -13.61
N LYS A 118 -0.17 2.27 -14.54
CA LYS A 118 -0.82 2.11 -15.86
C LYS A 118 -0.23 0.94 -16.64
N ASP A 119 1.09 0.88 -16.74
CA ASP A 119 1.79 -0.21 -17.41
C ASP A 119 1.44 -1.54 -16.74
N PHE A 120 1.60 -1.62 -15.41
CA PHE A 120 1.30 -2.85 -14.67
C PHE A 120 -0.16 -3.32 -14.84
N CYS A 121 -1.14 -2.44 -14.70
CA CYS A 121 -2.55 -2.82 -14.86
C CYS A 121 -2.84 -3.30 -16.28
N THR A 122 -2.24 -2.65 -17.28
CA THR A 122 -2.36 -3.05 -18.69
C THR A 122 -1.79 -4.44 -18.92
N GLU A 123 -0.55 -4.68 -18.51
CA GLU A 123 0.13 -5.97 -18.69
C GLU A 123 -0.55 -7.10 -17.90
N ALA A 124 -0.99 -6.81 -16.67
CA ALA A 124 -1.73 -7.76 -15.85
C ALA A 124 -3.03 -8.22 -16.54
N ILE A 125 -3.80 -7.30 -17.14
CA ILE A 125 -5.01 -7.68 -17.89
C ILE A 125 -4.69 -8.38 -19.21
N GLN A 126 -3.60 -8.01 -19.88
CA GLN A 126 -3.17 -8.72 -21.09
C GLN A 126 -2.88 -10.20 -20.82
N THR A 127 -2.36 -10.54 -19.63
CA THR A 127 -2.12 -11.96 -19.25
C THR A 127 -3.36 -12.83 -19.37
N VAL A 128 -4.56 -12.29 -19.05
CA VAL A 128 -5.82 -13.02 -19.17
C VAL A 128 -6.53 -12.80 -20.50
N ALA A 129 -6.25 -11.68 -21.18
CA ALA A 129 -6.76 -11.41 -22.52
C ALA A 129 -6.25 -12.44 -23.54
N ASN A 130 -4.95 -12.75 -23.46
CA ASN A 130 -4.23 -13.65 -24.36
C ASN A 130 -4.46 -15.13 -24.06
N ARG A 131 -5.19 -15.47 -22.99
CA ARG A 131 -5.52 -16.87 -22.68
C ARG A 131 -6.36 -17.49 -23.80
N GLU A 132 -5.84 -18.59 -24.33
CA GLU A 132 -6.55 -19.47 -25.26
C GLU A 132 -7.52 -20.41 -24.53
N SER A 133 -7.20 -20.78 -23.27
CA SER A 133 -8.07 -21.64 -22.46
C SER A 133 -9.37 -20.93 -22.07
N VAL A 134 -10.49 -21.63 -22.25
CA VAL A 134 -11.83 -21.21 -21.79
C VAL A 134 -12.17 -21.70 -20.38
N ASP A 135 -11.30 -22.52 -19.77
CA ASP A 135 -11.56 -23.14 -18.47
C ASP A 135 -11.38 -22.15 -17.31
N LYS A 136 -10.55 -21.12 -17.52
CA LYS A 136 -10.29 -20.07 -16.55
C LYS A 136 -10.92 -18.74 -17.01
N PRO A 137 -11.48 -17.96 -16.08
CA PRO A 137 -12.07 -16.67 -16.44
C PRO A 137 -11.02 -15.71 -17.01
N LYS A 138 -11.44 -14.85 -17.94
CA LYS A 138 -10.65 -13.67 -18.35
C LYS A 138 -10.74 -12.57 -17.28
N GLN A 139 -10.37 -12.89 -16.04
CA GLN A 139 -10.45 -11.97 -14.92
C GLN A 139 -9.23 -12.10 -14.02
N VAL A 140 -8.71 -10.95 -13.59
CA VAL A 140 -7.64 -10.84 -12.60
C VAL A 140 -8.21 -10.26 -11.31
N THR A 141 -7.76 -10.74 -10.16
CA THR A 141 -8.09 -10.11 -8.87
C THR A 141 -6.88 -9.44 -8.25
N PHE A 142 -6.99 -8.13 -8.02
CA PHE A 142 -6.00 -7.35 -7.30
C PHE A 142 -6.45 -7.16 -5.86
N PHE A 143 -5.64 -7.62 -4.93
CA PHE A 143 -5.71 -7.28 -3.51
C PHE A 143 -4.64 -6.24 -3.22
N THR A 144 -5.01 -5.17 -2.53
CA THR A 144 -4.03 -4.16 -2.11
C THR A 144 -4.25 -3.75 -0.66
N SER A 145 -3.16 -3.64 0.08
CA SER A 145 -3.14 -3.01 1.41
C SER A 145 -2.97 -1.50 1.33
N ASN A 146 -2.85 -0.95 0.12
CA ASN A 146 -2.53 0.46 -0.09
C ASN A 146 -3.80 1.30 -0.09
N TYR A 147 -3.68 2.49 0.47
CA TYR A 147 -4.78 3.46 0.59
C TYR A 147 -4.95 4.30 -0.68
N ASP A 148 -3.95 4.29 -1.56
CA ASP A 148 -3.92 5.17 -2.72
C ASP A 148 -4.97 4.84 -3.78
N LEU A 149 -5.21 5.78 -4.69
CA LEU A 149 -6.12 5.68 -5.84
C LEU A 149 -5.38 5.30 -7.13
N GLY A 150 -4.13 4.84 -7.03
CA GLY A 150 -3.25 4.60 -8.18
C GLY A 150 -3.80 3.58 -9.16
N MET A 151 -4.24 2.44 -8.63
CA MET A 151 -4.85 1.37 -9.44
C MET A 151 -6.24 1.75 -9.96
N ASP A 152 -7.04 2.45 -9.16
CA ASP A 152 -8.39 2.87 -9.55
C ASP A 152 -8.32 3.74 -10.81
N LEU A 153 -7.45 4.74 -10.80
CA LEU A 153 -7.20 5.60 -11.96
C LEU A 153 -6.57 4.85 -13.14
N ALA A 154 -5.60 3.97 -12.90
CA ALA A 154 -4.94 3.22 -13.96
C ALA A 154 -5.89 2.27 -14.70
N LEU A 155 -6.78 1.58 -13.98
CA LEU A 155 -7.78 0.69 -14.56
C LEU A 155 -8.86 1.47 -15.32
N ASP A 156 -9.29 2.61 -14.78
CA ASP A 156 -10.28 3.49 -15.43
C ASP A 156 -9.72 4.12 -16.71
N GLU A 157 -8.50 4.67 -16.68
CA GLU A 157 -7.82 5.24 -17.86
C GLU A 157 -7.61 4.18 -18.97
N ALA A 158 -7.39 2.92 -18.59
CA ALA A 158 -7.24 1.81 -19.53
C ALA A 158 -8.59 1.26 -20.03
N GLY A 159 -9.72 1.75 -19.54
CA GLY A 159 -11.05 1.28 -19.93
C GLY A 159 -11.34 -0.17 -19.51
N ILE A 160 -10.67 -0.66 -18.47
CA ILE A 160 -10.81 -2.04 -18.00
C ILE A 160 -12.08 -2.14 -17.14
N PRO A 161 -13.05 -3.01 -17.50
CA PRO A 161 -14.21 -3.26 -16.64
C PRO A 161 -13.74 -3.77 -15.27
N THR A 162 -13.97 -2.98 -14.24
CA THR A 162 -13.46 -3.25 -12.89
C THR A 162 -14.61 -3.41 -11.90
N ASN A 163 -14.67 -4.58 -11.28
CA ASN A 163 -15.48 -4.76 -10.08
C ASN A 163 -14.71 -4.15 -8.90
N SER A 164 -15.07 -2.93 -8.59
CA SER A 164 -14.61 -2.22 -7.39
C SER A 164 -15.75 -2.19 -6.36
N ALA A 165 -15.47 -1.57 -5.23
CA ALA A 165 -16.40 -1.51 -4.12
C ALA A 165 -17.58 -0.53 -4.34
N TYR A 166 -17.87 -0.05 -5.54
CA TYR A 166 -19.01 0.84 -5.81
C TYR A 166 -19.65 0.54 -7.16
N LEU A 167 -20.94 0.82 -7.31
CA LEU A 167 -21.72 0.52 -8.52
C LEU A 167 -22.43 1.78 -9.05
N GLY A 168 -22.03 2.22 -10.25
CA GLY A 168 -22.69 3.31 -10.97
C GLY A 168 -22.03 4.68 -10.78
N ARG A 169 -22.21 5.57 -11.76
CA ARG A 169 -21.53 6.87 -11.85
C ARG A 169 -21.82 7.83 -10.69
N PHE A 170 -22.99 7.72 -10.07
CA PHE A 170 -23.43 8.65 -9.02
C PHE A 170 -23.62 7.97 -7.66
N SER A 171 -23.56 6.64 -7.60
CA SER A 171 -23.66 5.94 -6.33
C SER A 171 -22.37 6.16 -5.57
N ARG A 172 -22.48 6.82 -4.42
CA ARG A 172 -21.36 7.00 -3.51
C ARG A 172 -21.27 5.89 -2.49
N ILE A 173 -22.22 4.94 -2.47
CA ILE A 173 -22.23 3.86 -1.48
C ILE A 173 -21.20 2.82 -1.87
N VAL A 174 -20.34 2.51 -0.92
CA VAL A 174 -19.37 1.43 -1.06
C VAL A 174 -20.09 0.10 -0.79
N GLY A 175 -20.42 -0.63 -1.86
CA GLY A 175 -21.06 -1.93 -1.83
C GLY A 175 -20.12 -3.04 -2.32
N GLN A 176 -20.16 -4.20 -1.66
CA GLN A 176 -19.27 -5.32 -1.98
C GLN A 176 -19.89 -6.41 -2.88
N GLN A 177 -21.02 -6.10 -3.53
CA GLN A 177 -21.82 -7.09 -4.25
C GLN A 177 -21.30 -7.37 -5.68
N THR A 178 -20.36 -6.57 -6.17
CA THR A 178 -19.88 -6.58 -7.56
C THR A 178 -18.74 -7.57 -7.83
N PHE A 179 -17.99 -7.99 -6.81
CA PHE A 179 -16.76 -8.81 -6.92
C PHE A 179 -16.94 -10.24 -7.48
N GLY A 180 -18.14 -10.62 -7.91
CA GLY A 180 -18.42 -11.87 -8.63
C GLY A 180 -18.86 -11.65 -10.08
N ASN A 181 -18.98 -10.40 -10.52
CA ASN A 181 -19.51 -10.10 -11.84
C ASN A 181 -18.48 -10.40 -12.93
N ARG A 182 -18.99 -10.87 -14.06
CA ARG A 182 -18.22 -11.11 -15.27
C ARG A 182 -18.83 -10.32 -16.40
N VAL A 183 -17.97 -9.78 -17.25
CA VAL A 183 -18.39 -8.93 -18.36
C VAL A 183 -18.26 -9.72 -19.66
N PHE A 184 -19.33 -9.70 -20.46
CA PHE A 184 -19.37 -10.41 -21.74
C PHE A 184 -19.87 -9.48 -22.83
N SER A 185 -19.27 -9.60 -24.01
CA SER A 185 -19.77 -8.99 -25.23
C SER A 185 -20.57 -10.02 -26.03
N ASN A 186 -21.73 -9.61 -26.56
CA ASN A 186 -22.55 -10.43 -27.44
C ASN A 186 -22.47 -9.89 -28.87
N GLY A 187 -22.13 -10.75 -29.83
CA GLY A 187 -22.14 -10.40 -31.25
C GLY A 187 -23.57 -10.15 -31.75
N ILE A 188 -23.76 -9.09 -32.54
CA ILE A 188 -25.08 -8.58 -32.96
C ILE A 188 -25.89 -9.58 -33.80
N GLY A 189 -25.25 -10.53 -34.50
CA GLY A 189 -25.93 -11.42 -35.46
C GLY A 189 -25.92 -12.92 -35.16
N LEU A 190 -24.91 -13.44 -34.45
CA LEU A 190 -24.64 -14.90 -34.38
C LEU A 190 -24.68 -15.48 -32.95
N GLY A 191 -25.03 -14.68 -31.94
CA GLY A 191 -25.13 -15.15 -30.56
C GLY A 191 -23.81 -15.56 -29.91
N TYR A 192 -22.66 -15.35 -30.58
CA TYR A 192 -21.35 -15.55 -29.97
C TYR A 192 -21.18 -14.61 -28.77
N ARG A 193 -20.84 -15.20 -27.63
CA ARG A 193 -20.59 -14.52 -26.38
C ARG A 193 -19.11 -14.65 -26.05
N THR A 194 -18.41 -13.53 -25.97
CA THR A 194 -16.98 -13.48 -25.62
C THR A 194 -16.82 -12.80 -24.28
N GLU A 195 -16.11 -13.43 -23.35
CA GLU A 195 -15.76 -12.80 -22.07
C GLU A 195 -14.77 -11.65 -22.32
N ILE A 196 -15.09 -10.48 -21.77
CA ILE A 196 -14.22 -9.30 -21.82
C ILE A 196 -13.25 -9.39 -20.64
N PRO A 197 -11.93 -9.23 -20.87
CA PRO A 197 -10.95 -9.13 -19.79
C PRO A 197 -11.36 -8.08 -18.76
N SER A 198 -11.40 -8.48 -17.49
CA SER A 198 -11.88 -7.64 -16.40
C SER A 198 -11.02 -7.75 -15.14
N ALA A 199 -11.19 -6.80 -14.22
CA ALA A 199 -10.48 -6.76 -12.95
C ALA A 199 -11.46 -6.85 -11.76
N ASN A 200 -11.02 -7.45 -10.68
CA ASN A 200 -11.54 -7.21 -9.34
C ASN A 200 -10.51 -6.37 -8.57
N LEU A 201 -10.89 -5.25 -7.95
CA LEU A 201 -9.99 -4.43 -7.13
C LEU A 201 -10.44 -4.38 -5.67
N VAL A 202 -9.74 -5.11 -4.82
CA VAL A 202 -10.03 -5.28 -3.39
C VAL A 202 -9.06 -4.46 -2.54
N LYS A 203 -9.58 -3.43 -1.87
CA LYS A 203 -8.85 -2.54 -0.95
C LYS A 203 -8.97 -3.06 0.49
N ILE A 204 -7.99 -3.84 0.96
CA ILE A 204 -8.06 -4.56 2.25
C ILE A 204 -8.08 -3.58 3.44
N HIS A 205 -7.25 -2.53 3.40
CA HIS A 205 -7.15 -1.55 4.47
C HIS A 205 -8.00 -0.29 4.23
N GLY A 206 -8.93 -0.35 3.27
CA GLY A 206 -9.70 0.79 2.83
C GLY A 206 -8.95 1.67 1.83
N CYS A 207 -9.50 2.86 1.60
CA CYS A 207 -9.02 3.77 0.57
C CYS A 207 -9.11 5.22 1.05
N ALA A 208 -8.23 6.08 0.53
CA ALA A 208 -8.18 7.50 0.88
C ALA A 208 -9.50 8.25 0.56
N SER A 209 -10.30 7.76 -0.40
CA SER A 209 -11.60 8.33 -0.73
C SER A 209 -12.76 7.80 0.12
N TRP A 210 -12.54 6.77 0.97
CA TRP A 210 -13.62 6.14 1.73
C TRP A 210 -13.96 6.89 3.01
N ARG A 211 -15.26 6.96 3.33
CA ARG A 211 -15.83 7.74 4.43
C ARG A 211 -16.88 6.97 5.20
N HIS A 212 -16.88 7.11 6.52
CA HIS A 212 -18.02 6.71 7.34
C HIS A 212 -19.09 7.82 7.34
N ASP A 213 -20.27 7.50 6.82
CA ASP A 213 -21.48 8.32 6.91
C ASP A 213 -22.56 7.56 7.70
N GLY A 214 -22.56 7.75 9.02
CA GLY A 214 -23.30 6.90 9.94
C GLY A 214 -22.83 5.45 9.85
N ASP A 215 -23.76 4.53 9.61
CA ASP A 215 -23.48 3.09 9.45
C ASP A 215 -23.10 2.71 8.02
N GLN A 216 -23.13 3.66 7.07
CA GLN A 216 -22.80 3.41 5.67
C GLN A 216 -21.38 3.87 5.34
N LEU A 217 -20.76 3.14 4.42
CA LEU A 217 -19.48 3.49 3.84
C LEU A 217 -19.72 4.21 2.51
N THR A 218 -19.16 5.40 2.35
CA THR A 218 -19.33 6.22 1.15
C THR A 218 -18.01 6.68 0.54
N ILE A 219 -18.05 7.18 -0.70
CA ILE A 219 -16.92 7.76 -1.43
C ILE A 219 -17.01 9.29 -1.39
N ASP A 220 -15.90 9.94 -1.05
CA ASP A 220 -15.70 11.38 -1.11
C ASP A 220 -14.69 11.75 -2.19
N ASP A 221 -15.21 12.14 -3.35
CA ASP A 221 -14.44 12.66 -4.48
C ASP A 221 -14.06 14.15 -4.33
N SER A 222 -14.62 14.84 -3.32
CA SER A 222 -14.26 16.24 -3.03
C SER A 222 -12.99 16.35 -2.20
N TYR A 223 -12.61 15.27 -1.53
CA TYR A 223 -11.47 15.18 -0.61
C TYR A 223 -11.47 16.25 0.50
N GLN A 224 -12.62 16.87 0.79
CA GLN A 224 -12.73 18.00 1.71
C GLN A 224 -12.22 17.65 3.11
N ILE A 225 -12.44 16.42 3.54
CA ILE A 225 -11.90 15.96 4.82
C ILE A 225 -10.38 15.89 4.85
N LEU A 226 -9.74 15.51 3.74
CA LEU A 226 -8.30 15.36 3.72
C LEU A 226 -7.66 16.74 3.88
N GLU A 227 -8.27 17.76 3.29
CA GLU A 227 -7.94 19.17 3.55
C GLU A 227 -8.20 19.58 5.00
N GLU A 228 -9.38 19.25 5.57
CA GLU A 228 -9.69 19.53 6.98
C GLU A 228 -8.65 18.93 7.93
N ILE A 229 -8.26 17.66 7.71
CA ILE A 229 -7.26 16.96 8.51
C ILE A 229 -5.88 17.59 8.34
N LYS A 230 -5.48 17.95 7.12
CA LYS A 230 -4.22 18.65 6.86
C LYS A 230 -4.14 19.99 7.61
N GLU A 231 -5.20 20.79 7.55
CA GLU A 231 -5.26 22.07 8.26
C GLU A 231 -5.19 21.89 9.78
N LEU A 232 -5.89 20.88 10.32
CA LEU A 232 -5.82 20.55 11.75
C LEU A 232 -4.40 20.13 12.17
N PHE A 233 -3.74 19.27 11.39
CA PHE A 233 -2.34 18.92 11.64
C PHE A 233 -1.41 20.12 11.58
N GLY A 234 -1.58 21.01 10.58
CA GLY A 234 -0.81 22.25 10.46
C GLY A 234 -1.05 23.21 11.62
N ALA A 235 -2.28 23.29 12.13
CA ALA A 235 -2.64 24.11 13.27
C ALA A 235 -2.08 23.58 14.60
N ILE A 236 -2.01 22.25 14.77
CA ILE A 236 -1.41 21.60 15.94
C ILE A 236 0.12 21.73 15.91
N SER A 237 0.74 21.55 14.74
CA SER A 237 2.21 21.61 14.58
C SER A 237 2.73 23.03 14.82
N ARG A 238 2.05 24.05 14.29
CA ARG A 238 2.38 25.47 14.49
C ARG A 238 1.87 26.04 15.82
N PHE A 239 1.29 25.20 16.68
CA PHE A 239 0.64 25.67 17.90
C PHE A 239 1.66 26.29 18.85
N GLY A 240 1.59 27.60 19.05
CA GLY A 240 2.54 28.31 19.90
C GLY A 240 3.62 29.09 19.15
N GLU A 241 3.77 28.90 17.84
CA GLU A 241 4.56 29.80 16.99
C GLU A 241 3.88 31.18 16.95
N ARG A 242 4.66 32.27 17.03
CA ARG A 242 4.10 33.61 16.88
C ARG A 242 3.60 33.73 15.44
N GLN A 243 2.33 34.04 15.23
CA GLN A 243 1.92 34.62 13.95
C GLN A 243 2.72 35.91 13.77
N PRO A 244 3.34 36.17 12.60
CA PRO A 244 3.87 37.48 12.32
C PRO A 244 2.70 38.45 12.38
N GLU A 245 2.82 39.48 13.22
CA GLU A 245 1.89 40.61 13.18
C GLU A 245 1.97 41.22 11.78
N ILE A 246 0.89 41.10 11.01
CA ILE A 246 0.75 41.79 9.73
C ILE A 246 0.71 43.29 10.04
N ARG A 247 1.85 43.96 9.88
CA ARG A 247 1.87 45.41 9.68
C ARG A 247 1.65 45.66 8.20
N PRO A 248 0.65 46.47 7.81
CA PRO A 248 0.51 46.85 6.42
C PRO A 248 1.67 47.80 6.09
N ASN A 249 2.55 47.39 5.17
CA ASN A 249 3.27 48.31 4.30
C ASN A 249 3.85 47.53 3.11
N THR A 250 3.18 47.71 1.97
CA THR A 250 3.71 47.82 0.61
C THR A 250 5.16 47.37 0.38
N SER A 251 5.34 46.12 -0.07
CA SER A 251 6.11 45.72 -1.26
C SER A 251 5.97 44.20 -1.41
N GLU A 252 5.81 43.75 -2.66
CA GLU A 252 5.54 42.36 -3.06
C GLU A 252 6.43 41.33 -2.34
N PRO A 253 5.89 40.21 -1.83
CA PRO A 253 6.72 39.09 -1.41
C PRO A 253 7.00 38.20 -2.60
N SER A 254 8.25 38.21 -3.04
CA SER A 254 8.84 37.20 -3.90
C SER A 254 8.71 35.83 -3.23
N GLU A 255 8.10 34.87 -3.92
CA GLU A 255 8.02 33.47 -3.50
C GLU A 255 9.43 32.88 -3.36
N SER A 256 9.95 32.89 -2.14
CA SER A 256 11.12 32.07 -1.80
C SER A 256 10.63 30.65 -1.55
N ARG A 257 10.82 29.82 -2.59
CA ARG A 257 10.83 28.36 -2.52
C ARG A 257 11.59 27.91 -1.28
N THR A 258 10.86 27.47 -0.26
CA THR A 258 11.41 26.55 0.73
C THR A 258 11.49 25.21 0.05
N THR A 259 12.66 24.94 -0.52
CA THR A 259 13.07 23.60 -0.88
C THR A 259 13.05 22.77 0.41
N GLU A 260 11.99 21.97 0.61
CA GLU A 260 12.02 20.83 1.50
C GLU A 260 13.10 19.88 0.97
N THR A 261 14.31 20.14 1.42
CA THR A 261 15.49 19.38 1.07
C THR A 261 15.36 18.03 1.75
N SER A 262 15.26 17.01 0.91
CA SER A 262 15.37 15.60 1.22
C SER A 262 16.51 15.32 2.21
N THR A 263 16.19 15.30 3.50
CA THR A 263 17.04 14.70 4.52
C THR A 263 16.22 13.67 5.27
N LYS A 264 16.50 12.40 4.95
CA LYS A 264 16.13 11.19 5.70
C LYS A 264 16.65 11.31 7.13
N THR A 265 15.94 12.04 7.99
CA THR A 265 16.14 11.93 9.44
C THR A 265 14.95 11.14 9.95
N SER A 266 15.13 9.83 10.10
CA SER A 266 14.25 9.00 10.92
C SER A 266 14.13 9.72 12.27
N ALA A 267 12.95 10.25 12.61
CA ALA A 267 12.79 10.88 13.91
C ALA A 267 12.83 9.78 14.96
N ASP A 268 13.79 9.89 15.86
CA ASP A 268 13.82 9.08 17.06
C ASP A 268 12.71 9.53 18.03
N PHE A 269 12.25 8.60 18.86
CA PHE A 269 11.20 8.83 19.86
C PHE A 269 11.51 10.02 20.76
N GLU A 270 12.78 10.20 21.16
CA GLU A 270 13.18 11.32 22.01
C GLU A 270 13.02 12.66 21.31
N THR A 271 13.24 12.74 19.99
CA THR A 271 12.99 13.96 19.21
C THR A 271 11.50 14.31 19.21
N LEU A 272 10.63 13.32 18.98
CA LEU A 272 9.17 13.52 19.01
C LEU A 272 8.69 13.96 20.40
N LYS A 273 9.25 13.36 21.46
CA LYS A 273 8.95 13.74 22.84
C LYS A 273 9.35 15.18 23.14
N ILE A 274 10.57 15.59 22.78
CA ILE A 274 11.05 16.96 22.97
C ILE A 274 10.18 17.97 22.21
N GLN A 275 9.78 17.65 20.97
CA GLN A 275 8.87 18.47 20.17
C GLN A 275 7.52 18.62 20.87
N ALA A 276 6.89 17.51 21.28
CA ALA A 276 5.60 17.53 21.97
C ALA A 276 5.65 18.32 23.29
N GLU A 277 6.70 18.13 24.10
CA GLU A 277 6.89 18.90 25.32
C GLU A 277 7.05 20.39 25.06
N THR A 278 7.75 20.77 23.99
CA THR A 278 7.97 22.16 23.60
C THR A 278 6.65 22.82 23.17
N THR A 279 5.91 22.18 22.27
CA THR A 279 4.57 22.64 21.83
C THR A 279 3.64 22.83 23.02
N PHE A 280 3.61 21.87 23.95
CA PHE A 280 2.76 21.94 25.13
C PHE A 280 3.20 23.02 26.14
N LYS A 281 4.51 23.19 26.35
CA LYS A 281 5.07 24.29 27.16
C LYS A 281 4.69 25.65 26.58
N LEU A 282 4.75 25.83 25.26
CA LEU A 282 4.32 27.05 24.58
C LEU A 282 2.81 27.29 24.71
N ALA A 283 2.00 26.24 24.58
CA ALA A 283 0.55 26.32 24.76
C ALA A 283 0.16 26.80 26.17
N LYS A 284 0.87 26.35 27.21
CA LYS A 284 0.63 26.79 28.60
C LYS A 284 0.93 28.27 28.85
N LYS A 285 1.81 28.91 28.05
CA LYS A 285 2.15 30.33 28.20
C LYS A 285 1.02 31.28 27.75
N ARG A 286 0.08 30.81 26.92
CA ARG A 286 -1.02 31.63 26.39
C ARG A 286 -2.28 31.46 27.25
N LYS A 287 -3.07 32.52 27.39
CA LYS A 287 -4.39 32.46 28.05
C LYS A 287 -5.27 31.44 27.31
N HIS A 288 -5.82 30.46 28.02
CA HIS A 288 -6.58 29.32 27.47
C HIS A 288 -5.83 28.41 26.45
N GLY A 289 -4.51 28.58 26.25
CA GLY A 289 -3.79 27.88 25.19
C GLY A 289 -3.78 26.35 25.33
N LYS A 290 -3.72 25.83 26.57
CA LYS A 290 -3.87 24.38 26.84
C LYS A 290 -5.23 23.86 26.37
N ASN A 291 -6.32 24.53 26.72
CA ASN A 291 -7.67 24.08 26.38
C ASN A 291 -7.90 24.15 24.86
N ASN A 292 -7.40 25.20 24.20
CA ASN A 292 -7.48 25.33 22.75
C ASN A 292 -6.69 24.23 22.03
N LEU A 293 -5.52 23.83 22.55
CA LEU A 293 -4.75 22.73 21.97
C LEU A 293 -5.50 21.39 22.09
N VAL A 294 -6.06 21.11 23.27
CA VAL A 294 -6.85 19.89 23.49
C VAL A 294 -8.08 19.87 22.58
N ALA A 295 -8.78 21.00 22.43
CA ALA A 295 -9.92 21.11 21.51
C ALA A 295 -9.53 20.80 20.06
N LYS A 296 -8.37 21.28 19.59
CA LYS A 296 -7.86 20.94 18.24
C LYS A 296 -7.51 19.47 18.08
N LEU A 297 -6.95 18.84 19.11
CA LEU A 297 -6.72 17.40 19.09
C LEU A 297 -8.05 16.63 19.03
N ASP A 298 -9.08 17.09 19.74
CA ASP A 298 -10.42 16.48 19.71
C ASP A 298 -11.10 16.67 18.34
N GLU A 299 -10.93 17.83 17.70
CA GLU A 299 -11.36 18.09 16.32
C GLU A 299 -10.65 17.15 15.33
N LEU A 300 -9.34 16.98 15.47
CA LEU A 300 -8.55 16.06 14.65
C LEU A 300 -9.04 14.62 14.78
N ASP A 301 -9.28 14.14 16.00
CA ASP A 301 -9.78 12.79 16.24
C ASP A 301 -11.15 12.58 15.58
N LYS A 302 -12.06 13.58 15.68
CA LYS A 302 -13.36 13.53 15.00
C LYS A 302 -13.24 13.50 13.49
N ALA A 303 -12.40 14.35 12.90
CA ALA A 303 -12.19 14.40 11.45
C ALA A 303 -11.62 13.08 10.93
N ARG A 304 -10.63 12.52 11.63
CA ARG A 304 -10.01 11.23 11.31
C ARG A 304 -10.96 10.05 11.44
N ASN A 305 -11.84 10.04 12.44
CA ASN A 305 -12.82 8.95 12.60
C ASN A 305 -13.84 8.87 11.45
N LYS A 306 -14.03 9.96 10.70
CA LYS A 306 -14.84 9.94 9.46
C LYS A 306 -14.10 9.27 8.29
N LEU A 307 -12.78 9.16 8.34
CA LEU A 307 -11.98 8.53 7.28
C LEU A 307 -12.02 7.01 7.48
N ALA A 308 -12.54 6.29 6.49
CA ALA A 308 -12.70 4.85 6.57
C ALA A 308 -11.45 4.12 6.05
N VAL A 309 -10.36 4.29 6.77
CA VAL A 309 -9.09 3.58 6.55
C VAL A 309 -8.68 2.82 7.80
N VAL A 310 -8.15 1.62 7.59
CA VAL A 310 -7.52 0.83 8.66
C VAL A 310 -6.11 1.35 8.84
N LEU A 311 -5.87 2.08 9.92
CA LEU A 311 -4.53 2.53 10.23
C LEU A 311 -3.65 1.35 10.67
N PRO A 312 -2.36 1.36 10.31
CA PRO A 312 -1.41 0.32 10.68
C PRO A 312 -1.01 0.53 12.15
N ASN A 313 -1.78 -0.03 13.07
CA ASN A 313 -1.47 -0.06 14.48
C ASN A 313 -1.94 -1.35 15.15
N LYS A 314 -1.05 -1.97 15.93
CA LYS A 314 -1.29 -3.28 16.58
C LYS A 314 -2.59 -3.37 17.39
N GLY A 315 -3.06 -2.24 17.95
CA GLY A 315 -4.24 -2.19 18.81
C GLY A 315 -5.59 -1.98 18.10
N LYS A 316 -5.67 -1.36 16.91
CA LYS A 316 -7.00 -1.16 16.25
C LYS A 316 -7.44 -2.35 15.41
N PHE A 317 -6.59 -3.34 15.17
CA PHE A 317 -7.04 -4.53 14.44
C PHE A 317 -8.17 -5.28 15.15
N ALA A 318 -8.22 -5.29 16.49
CA ALA A 318 -9.36 -5.82 17.24
C ALA A 318 -10.67 -5.05 16.93
N SER A 319 -10.58 -3.74 16.71
CA SER A 319 -11.72 -2.92 16.26
C SER A 319 -12.01 -3.03 14.75
N THR A 320 -11.00 -3.35 13.93
CA THR A 320 -11.15 -3.59 12.49
C THR A 320 -11.84 -4.92 12.20
N VAL A 321 -11.59 -5.95 13.01
CA VAL A 321 -12.33 -7.23 12.95
C VAL A 321 -13.82 -7.03 13.26
N LEU A 322 -14.17 -6.02 14.06
CA LEU A 322 -15.56 -5.65 14.33
C LEU A 322 -16.20 -4.84 13.18
N ASN A 323 -15.41 -4.35 12.23
CA ASN A 323 -15.93 -3.68 11.05
C ASN A 323 -16.07 -4.72 9.92
N GLU A 324 -17.32 -5.13 9.69
CA GLU A 324 -17.73 -6.15 8.72
C GLU A 324 -17.11 -5.91 7.32
N THR A 325 -16.94 -4.64 6.93
CA THR A 325 -16.43 -4.31 5.60
C THR A 325 -15.01 -4.82 5.38
N TYR A 326 -14.09 -4.53 6.30
CA TYR A 326 -12.68 -4.93 6.14
C TYR A 326 -12.48 -6.42 6.36
N TYR A 327 -13.24 -7.00 7.30
CA TYR A 327 -13.25 -8.45 7.50
C TYR A 327 -13.67 -9.19 6.21
N ASP A 328 -14.69 -8.69 5.50
CA ASP A 328 -15.10 -9.28 4.24
C ASP A 328 -14.04 -9.20 3.14
N GLN A 329 -13.23 -8.13 3.08
CA GLN A 329 -12.13 -8.06 2.12
C GLN A 329 -11.03 -9.10 2.42
N LEU A 330 -10.69 -9.28 3.70
CA LEU A 330 -9.76 -10.33 4.13
C LEU A 330 -10.32 -11.74 3.85
N ARG A 331 -11.61 -11.94 4.08
CA ARG A 331 -12.31 -13.19 3.76
C ARG A 331 -12.29 -13.48 2.26
N ARG A 332 -12.44 -12.47 1.39
CA ARG A 332 -12.30 -12.63 -0.06
C ARG A 332 -10.91 -13.10 -0.46
N LEU A 333 -9.87 -12.55 0.15
CA LEU A 333 -8.50 -13.03 -0.06
C LEU A 333 -8.40 -14.52 0.31
N SER A 334 -8.84 -14.91 1.51
CA SER A 334 -8.84 -16.33 1.94
C SER A 334 -9.56 -17.23 0.93
N ASN A 335 -10.78 -16.85 0.56
CA ASN A 335 -11.62 -17.64 -0.35
C ASN A 335 -10.97 -17.82 -1.73
N GLN A 336 -10.31 -16.78 -2.27
CA GLN A 336 -9.62 -16.89 -3.55
C GLN A 336 -8.41 -17.84 -3.45
N LEU A 337 -7.64 -17.77 -2.37
CA LEU A 337 -6.44 -18.60 -2.18
C LEU A 337 -6.77 -20.08 -1.93
N GLU A 338 -7.99 -20.39 -1.47
CA GLU A 338 -8.49 -21.75 -1.29
C GLU A 338 -8.95 -22.41 -2.60
N LEU A 339 -9.18 -21.64 -3.67
CA LEU A 339 -9.59 -22.21 -4.96
C LEU A 339 -8.48 -23.08 -5.57
N PRO A 340 -8.82 -24.21 -6.23
CA PRO A 340 -7.83 -25.06 -6.88
C PRO A 340 -7.23 -24.37 -8.12
N ASN A 341 -5.96 -24.68 -8.40
CA ASN A 341 -5.18 -24.10 -9.50
C ASN A 341 -5.25 -22.57 -9.47
N THR A 342 -4.69 -21.99 -8.42
CA THR A 342 -4.69 -20.56 -8.15
C THR A 342 -3.26 -20.07 -8.02
N SER A 343 -2.97 -18.88 -8.55
CA SER A 343 -1.69 -18.22 -8.34
C SER A 343 -1.87 -16.92 -7.57
N LEU A 344 -0.98 -16.67 -6.61
CA LEU A 344 -0.85 -15.39 -5.92
C LEU A 344 0.51 -14.78 -6.24
N LEU A 345 0.52 -13.66 -6.97
CA LEU A 345 1.71 -12.89 -7.29
C LEU A 345 1.81 -11.71 -6.31
N VAL A 346 2.82 -11.70 -5.46
CA VAL A 346 3.00 -10.71 -4.39
C VAL A 346 4.12 -9.75 -4.74
N MET A 347 3.86 -8.45 -4.59
CA MET A 347 4.83 -7.39 -4.89
C MET A 347 4.64 -6.18 -3.99
N GLY A 348 5.75 -5.53 -3.62
CA GLY A 348 5.74 -4.33 -2.76
C GLY A 348 5.18 -4.55 -1.34
N PHE A 349 4.90 -5.79 -0.94
CA PHE A 349 4.33 -6.15 0.35
C PHE A 349 5.39 -6.80 1.24
N SER A 350 5.63 -6.22 2.42
CA SER A 350 6.73 -6.64 3.31
C SER A 350 6.42 -7.85 4.19
N PHE A 351 5.16 -8.30 4.25
CA PHE A 351 4.68 -9.30 5.22
C PHE A 351 4.81 -8.91 6.70
N ALA A 352 5.04 -7.62 7.00
CA ALA A 352 4.99 -7.10 8.38
C ALA A 352 3.57 -7.15 8.98
N ASP A 353 2.53 -7.08 8.14
CA ASP A 353 1.14 -7.27 8.59
C ASP A 353 0.88 -8.75 8.91
N GLU A 354 0.70 -9.04 10.19
CA GLU A 354 0.60 -10.41 10.69
C GLU A 354 -0.66 -11.13 10.22
N HIS A 355 -1.75 -10.41 9.94
CA HIS A 355 -3.04 -10.98 9.57
C HIS A 355 -3.04 -11.44 8.11
N ILE A 356 -2.64 -10.57 7.19
CA ILE A 356 -2.50 -10.92 5.78
C ILE A 356 -1.44 -12.02 5.64
N ARG A 357 -0.31 -11.90 6.35
CA ARG A 357 0.71 -12.95 6.42
C ARG A 357 0.12 -14.29 6.85
N SER A 358 -0.61 -14.32 7.96
CA SER A 358 -1.23 -15.55 8.49
C SER A 358 -2.27 -16.16 7.54
N LEU A 359 -3.01 -15.34 6.79
CA LEU A 359 -3.93 -15.82 5.75
C LEU A 359 -3.16 -16.51 4.62
N VAL A 360 -2.12 -15.86 4.10
CA VAL A 360 -1.32 -16.40 2.99
C VAL A 360 -0.60 -17.70 3.40
N THR A 361 0.03 -17.73 4.58
CA THR A 361 0.75 -18.94 5.03
C THR A 361 -0.18 -20.11 5.33
N ARG A 362 -1.37 -19.85 5.91
CA ARG A 362 -2.39 -20.89 6.10
C ARG A 362 -2.92 -21.41 4.78
N ALA A 363 -3.21 -20.53 3.82
CA ALA A 363 -3.68 -20.93 2.50
C ALA A 363 -2.62 -21.76 1.74
N ALA A 364 -1.35 -21.36 1.82
CA ALA A 364 -0.24 -22.12 1.23
C ALA A 364 -0.13 -23.54 1.81
N LYS A 365 -0.36 -23.71 3.13
CA LYS A 365 -0.39 -25.02 3.79
C LYS A 365 -1.62 -25.85 3.43
N ALA A 366 -2.79 -25.21 3.34
CA ALA A 366 -4.06 -25.90 3.13
C ALA A 366 -4.32 -26.29 1.67
N ASN A 367 -3.78 -25.51 0.71
CA ASN A 367 -3.99 -25.70 -0.72
C ASN A 367 -2.66 -26.02 -1.44
N PRO A 368 -2.33 -27.32 -1.65
CA PRO A 368 -1.12 -27.71 -2.38
C PRO A 368 -1.07 -27.24 -3.84
N THR A 369 -2.21 -26.85 -4.43
CA THR A 369 -2.28 -26.36 -5.82
C THR A 369 -2.15 -24.84 -5.92
N LEU A 370 -2.15 -24.12 -4.79
CA LEU A 370 -1.87 -22.69 -4.75
C LEU A 370 -0.39 -22.47 -5.06
N LYS A 371 -0.06 -21.63 -6.03
CA LYS A 371 1.31 -21.17 -6.28
C LYS A 371 1.47 -19.73 -5.81
N VAL A 372 2.36 -19.47 -4.86
CA VAL A 372 2.66 -18.12 -4.37
C VAL A 372 4.02 -17.68 -4.89
N ILE A 373 4.05 -16.64 -5.72
CA ILE A 373 5.26 -16.07 -6.29
C ILE A 373 5.47 -14.70 -5.65
N ILE A 374 6.55 -14.53 -4.89
CA ILE A 374 6.84 -13.30 -4.17
C ILE A 374 8.02 -12.59 -4.84
N PHE A 375 7.72 -11.51 -5.55
CA PHE A 375 8.74 -10.66 -6.18
C PHE A 375 9.40 -9.79 -5.10
N CYS A 376 10.62 -10.15 -4.73
CA CYS A 376 11.42 -9.45 -3.73
C CYS A 376 12.09 -8.23 -4.39
N TYR A 377 11.91 -7.04 -3.80
CA TYR A 377 12.44 -5.80 -4.36
C TYR A 377 13.95 -5.85 -4.56
N SER A 378 14.68 -6.48 -3.65
CA SER A 378 16.11 -6.77 -3.76
C SER A 378 16.46 -8.12 -3.13
N ARG A 379 17.70 -8.58 -3.34
CA ARG A 379 18.20 -9.79 -2.68
C ARG A 379 18.10 -9.70 -1.16
N ASP A 380 18.40 -8.56 -0.55
CA ASP A 380 18.33 -8.38 0.91
C ASP A 380 16.91 -8.54 1.44
N THR A 381 15.90 -8.12 0.67
CA THR A 381 14.50 -8.27 1.08
C THR A 381 14.03 -9.73 1.13
N THR A 382 14.72 -10.66 0.46
CA THR A 382 14.40 -12.09 0.53
C THR A 382 14.51 -12.62 1.96
N THR A 383 15.57 -12.24 2.68
CA THR A 383 15.79 -12.64 4.07
C THR A 383 14.71 -12.09 4.98
N THR A 384 14.43 -10.79 4.89
CA THR A 384 13.37 -10.16 5.70
C THR A 384 12.01 -10.81 5.49
N ILE A 385 11.63 -11.08 4.24
CA ILE A 385 10.35 -11.73 3.93
C ILE A 385 10.34 -13.18 4.44
N ALA A 386 11.42 -13.93 4.24
CA ALA A 386 11.53 -15.30 4.72
C ALA A 386 11.43 -15.39 6.24
N ASP A 387 12.08 -14.47 6.96
CA ASP A 387 12.00 -14.37 8.42
C ASP A 387 10.57 -14.08 8.88
N TYR A 388 9.88 -13.13 8.22
CA TYR A 388 8.48 -12.86 8.55
C TYR A 388 7.60 -14.07 8.32
N LEU A 389 7.77 -14.79 7.20
CA LEU A 389 6.98 -15.96 6.85
C LEU A 389 7.31 -17.21 7.69
N GLY A 390 8.45 -17.24 8.39
CA GLY A 390 9.01 -18.47 8.94
C GLY A 390 9.26 -19.49 7.81
N TYR A 391 9.79 -19.00 6.67
CA TYR A 391 9.84 -19.76 5.44
C TYR A 391 10.88 -20.90 5.48
N SER A 392 10.47 -22.07 4.99
CA SER A 392 11.34 -23.19 4.65
C SER A 392 10.80 -23.87 3.40
N PRO A 393 11.62 -24.19 2.40
CA PRO A 393 11.16 -24.88 1.18
C PRO A 393 10.46 -26.21 1.46
N LYS A 394 10.79 -26.87 2.60
CA LYS A 394 10.14 -28.12 3.01
C LYS A 394 8.73 -27.89 3.54
N GLU A 395 8.51 -26.78 4.23
CA GLU A 395 7.22 -26.44 4.86
C GLU A 395 6.28 -25.73 3.87
N TYR A 396 6.85 -24.95 2.96
CA TYR A 396 6.13 -24.18 1.95
C TYR A 396 6.70 -24.42 0.55
N PRO A 397 6.55 -25.64 -0.02
CA PRO A 397 7.08 -25.98 -1.34
C PRO A 397 6.41 -25.21 -2.48
N ASN A 398 5.28 -24.58 -2.20
CA ASN A 398 4.47 -23.80 -3.13
C ASN A 398 4.63 -22.28 -2.96
N ILE A 399 5.57 -21.83 -2.13
CA ILE A 399 5.99 -20.44 -2.04
C ILE A 399 7.38 -20.30 -2.67
N GLU A 400 7.49 -19.37 -3.62
CA GLU A 400 8.69 -19.08 -4.38
C GLU A 400 9.08 -17.61 -4.19
N LEU A 401 10.28 -17.37 -3.62
CA LEU A 401 10.87 -16.04 -3.52
C LEU A 401 11.65 -15.75 -4.80
N VAL A 402 11.33 -14.66 -5.49
CA VAL A 402 11.90 -14.30 -6.79
C VAL A 402 12.69 -13.00 -6.70
N VAL A 403 13.89 -12.98 -7.29
CA VAL A 403 14.73 -11.79 -7.43
C VAL A 403 14.98 -11.48 -8.90
N GLY A 404 15.24 -10.21 -9.24
CA GLY A 404 15.50 -9.81 -10.63
C GLY A 404 16.77 -10.42 -11.20
N PRO A 405 16.99 -10.33 -12.53
CA PRO A 405 18.20 -10.87 -13.15
C PRO A 405 19.46 -10.17 -12.62
N ARG A 406 20.60 -10.87 -12.63
CA ARG A 406 21.91 -10.26 -12.37
C ARG A 406 22.25 -9.19 -13.42
N PHE A 407 22.98 -8.16 -13.01
CA PHE A 407 23.54 -7.18 -13.93
C PHE A 407 24.66 -7.80 -14.77
N GLY A 408 24.32 -8.37 -15.93
CA GLY A 408 25.25 -9.10 -16.80
C GLY A 408 26.44 -8.31 -17.37
N GLN A 409 26.53 -6.99 -17.14
CA GLN A 409 27.62 -6.12 -17.63
C GLN A 409 28.32 -5.32 -16.51
N ALA A 410 27.94 -5.49 -15.24
CA ALA A 410 28.59 -4.75 -14.16
C ALA A 410 29.97 -5.34 -13.82
N LEU A 411 30.98 -4.48 -13.67
CA LEU A 411 32.32 -4.85 -13.20
C LEU A 411 32.44 -4.56 -11.70
N GLY A 412 33.12 -5.41 -10.93
CA GLY A 412 33.36 -5.21 -9.50
C GLY A 412 32.26 -5.76 -8.59
N THR A 413 32.01 -5.12 -7.43
CA THR A 413 31.01 -5.58 -6.44
C THR A 413 29.57 -5.50 -6.93
N GLU A 414 29.27 -4.62 -7.89
CA GLU A 414 27.95 -4.45 -8.52
C GLU A 414 27.56 -5.63 -9.43
N ALA A 415 28.52 -6.46 -9.86
CA ALA A 415 28.28 -7.68 -10.65
C ALA A 415 27.51 -8.77 -9.88
N LYS A 416 27.47 -8.67 -8.55
CA LYS A 416 26.76 -9.60 -7.67
C LYS A 416 25.35 -9.12 -7.31
N ASP A 417 24.99 -7.91 -7.71
CA ASP A 417 23.68 -7.34 -7.44
C ASP A 417 22.66 -7.75 -8.50
N HIS A 418 21.40 -7.77 -8.08
CA HIS A 418 20.26 -8.16 -8.91
C HIS A 418 19.45 -6.91 -9.23
N GLN A 419 18.84 -6.87 -10.42
CA GLN A 419 17.90 -5.82 -10.78
C GLN A 419 16.79 -5.73 -9.73
N ARG A 420 16.45 -4.51 -9.35
CA ARG A 420 15.37 -4.26 -8.40
C ARG A 420 14.03 -4.54 -9.06
N LEU A 421 13.17 -5.26 -8.34
CA LEU A 421 11.82 -5.60 -8.81
C LEU A 421 10.80 -4.60 -8.28
N ASP A 422 10.78 -3.40 -8.86
CA ASP A 422 9.67 -2.46 -8.69
C ASP A 422 8.49 -2.84 -9.60
N ILE A 423 7.38 -2.09 -9.48
CA ILE A 423 6.16 -2.38 -10.24
C ILE A 423 6.37 -2.28 -11.76
N HIS A 424 7.27 -1.42 -12.23
CA HIS A 424 7.60 -1.29 -13.65
C HIS A 424 8.38 -2.52 -14.16
N ALA A 425 9.40 -2.96 -13.43
CA ALA A 425 10.12 -4.19 -13.75
C ALA A 425 9.20 -5.42 -13.77
N ILE A 426 8.20 -5.46 -12.88
CA ILE A 426 7.21 -6.55 -12.85
C ILE A 426 6.26 -6.46 -14.05
N ALA A 427 5.83 -5.27 -14.46
CA ALA A 427 5.05 -5.09 -15.67
C ALA A 427 5.81 -5.64 -16.90
N ASP A 428 7.10 -5.36 -17.02
CA ASP A 428 7.95 -5.92 -18.07
C ASP A 428 8.08 -7.45 -17.99
N ILE A 429 8.12 -8.02 -16.79
CA ILE A 429 8.13 -9.48 -16.59
C ILE A 429 6.81 -10.08 -17.09
N LEU A 430 5.66 -9.49 -16.75
CA LEU A 430 4.35 -9.95 -17.19
C LEU A 430 4.21 -9.83 -18.72
N ARG A 431 4.69 -8.73 -19.31
CA ARG A 431 4.72 -8.53 -20.77
C ARG A 431 5.49 -9.64 -21.47
N LYS A 432 6.71 -9.94 -21.00
CA LYS A 432 7.57 -10.98 -21.57
C LYS A 432 7.01 -12.39 -21.38
N ALA A 433 6.34 -12.65 -20.26
CA ALA A 433 5.71 -13.95 -20.01
C ALA A 433 4.43 -14.16 -20.83
N SER A 434 3.80 -13.07 -21.30
CA SER A 434 2.53 -13.10 -22.05
C SER A 434 2.69 -12.94 -23.56
N ALA A 435 3.91 -12.65 -24.03
CA ALA A 435 4.33 -12.78 -25.42
C ALA A 435 4.61 -14.25 -25.74
#